data_AF-A0A251XJ63-F1
#
_entry.id   AF-A0A251XJ63-F1
#
_cell.length_a   1.000
_cell.length_b   1.000
_cell.length_c   1.000
_cell.angle_alpha   90.00
_cell.angle_beta   90.00
_cell.angle_gamma   90.00
#
_symmetry.space_group_name_H-M   'P 1'
#
loop_
_entity.id
_entity.type
_entity.pdbx_description
1 polymer ?
#
loop_
_entity_poly.entity_id
_entity_poly.type
_entity_poly.pdbx_seq_one_letter_code
_entity_poly.pdbx_strand_id
1 'polypeptide(L)'
;MSITDRTRKLLWTRAHNRCAMCRAALTEVDHEGETVLGEEAHIIARSPLGPRGADGDRTDVDGYANLILLCSMDHKRVDSQRSRYSAEWLRAKKAEHEKWADDRLRFQPIRLQKGDDEDAVPLMPMITGEDVWHVINGAGFFQMRPLQGHGDPSASDAADEFLQTAREYGELAGVIEDAGFKDVRAAQRQLQDGITGLWELHLFVFGRRLTRTLTGGEAPPMPVAVASIVIMHADEVKAHLGEDDTGS
;
A
#
# COMPACT_ATOMS: atom_id res chain seq x y z
N MET A 1 1.14 -34.84 28.52
CA MET A 1 0.38 -34.17 27.44
C MET A 1 1.35 -33.78 26.33
N SER A 2 0.88 -33.41 25.15
CA SER A 2 1.70 -32.89 24.05
C SER A 2 1.32 -31.44 23.78
N ILE A 3 2.20 -30.69 23.12
CA ILE A 3 1.89 -29.33 22.67
C ILE A 3 0.65 -29.38 21.76
N THR A 4 -0.37 -28.60 22.10
CA THR A 4 -1.63 -28.55 21.34
C THR A 4 -1.47 -27.76 20.04
N ASP A 5 -2.28 -28.05 19.03
CA ASP A 5 -2.24 -27.32 17.76
C ASP A 5 -2.54 -25.82 17.92
N ARG A 6 -3.39 -25.45 18.88
CA ARG A 6 -3.62 -24.05 19.23
C ARG A 6 -2.31 -23.39 19.70
N THR A 7 -1.57 -24.06 20.59
CA THR A 7 -0.29 -23.56 21.10
C THR A 7 0.75 -23.47 19.97
N ARG A 8 0.85 -24.49 19.11
CA ARG A 8 1.75 -24.47 17.95
C ARG A 8 1.46 -23.29 17.03
N LYS A 9 0.19 -23.11 16.66
CA LYS A 9 -0.25 -21.98 15.81
C LYS A 9 0.15 -20.65 16.44
N LEU A 10 -0.09 -20.45 17.73
CA LEU A 10 0.30 -19.22 18.42
C LEU A 10 1.82 -19.00 18.42
N LEU A 11 2.59 -20.04 18.74
CA LEU A 11 4.06 -19.98 18.80
C LEU A 11 4.67 -19.66 17.43
N TRP A 12 4.32 -20.45 16.41
CA TRP A 12 4.84 -20.29 15.06
C TRP A 12 4.40 -18.98 14.41
N THR A 13 3.14 -18.58 14.58
CA THR A 13 2.62 -17.33 13.99
C THR A 13 3.30 -16.12 14.62
N ARG A 14 3.46 -16.08 15.95
CA ARG A 14 4.11 -14.95 16.64
C ARG A 14 5.62 -14.89 16.47
N ALA A 15 6.25 -16.02 16.10
CA ALA A 15 7.66 -16.06 15.74
C ALA A 15 7.92 -15.80 14.24
N HIS A 16 6.88 -15.67 13.41
CA HIS A 16 6.96 -15.32 11.99
C HIS A 16 7.93 -16.22 11.19
N ASN A 17 7.97 -17.52 11.47
CA ASN A 17 8.91 -18.46 10.84
C ASN A 17 10.38 -18.05 11.00
N ARG A 18 10.75 -17.48 12.15
CA ARG A 18 12.12 -17.02 12.44
C ARG A 18 12.58 -17.53 13.80
N CYS A 19 13.84 -17.94 13.90
CA CYS A 19 14.45 -18.35 15.17
C CYS A 19 14.42 -17.19 16.19
N ALA A 20 14.03 -17.46 17.44
CA ALA A 20 14.03 -16.47 18.52
C ALA A 20 15.40 -15.83 18.78
N MET A 21 16.48 -16.56 18.48
CA MET A 21 17.85 -16.12 18.74
C MET A 21 18.53 -15.55 17.49
N CYS A 22 18.71 -16.34 16.44
CA CYS A 22 19.47 -15.94 15.25
C CYS A 22 18.63 -15.35 14.11
N ARG A 23 17.29 -15.35 14.22
CA ARG A 23 16.36 -14.91 13.15
C ARG A 23 16.52 -15.67 11.82
N ALA A 24 17.17 -16.83 11.79
CA ALA A 24 17.17 -17.70 10.62
C ALA A 24 15.74 -18.20 10.31
N ALA A 25 15.45 -18.46 9.04
CA ALA A 25 14.19 -19.09 8.63
C ALA A 25 14.09 -20.49 9.25
N LEU A 26 12.87 -20.88 9.65
CA LEU A 26 12.62 -22.16 10.34
C LEU A 26 11.86 -23.17 9.47
N THR A 27 11.55 -22.78 8.24
CA THR A 27 11.10 -23.67 7.18
C THR A 27 11.90 -23.35 5.92
N GLU A 28 12.15 -24.37 5.14
CA GLU A 28 12.82 -24.30 3.85
C GLU A 28 12.01 -25.07 2.83
N VAL A 29 12.01 -24.58 1.58
CA VAL A 29 11.37 -25.25 0.45
C VAL A 29 12.41 -25.34 -0.65
N ASP A 30 12.64 -26.55 -1.14
CA ASP A 30 13.52 -26.82 -2.26
C ASP A 30 12.87 -27.78 -3.28
N HIS A 31 13.68 -28.36 -4.16
CA HIS A 31 13.22 -29.28 -5.20
C HIS A 31 12.85 -30.67 -4.66
N GLU A 32 13.27 -31.03 -3.44
CA GLU A 32 12.98 -32.30 -2.78
C GLU A 32 11.75 -32.19 -1.86
N GLY A 33 11.40 -30.99 -1.39
CA GLY A 33 10.14 -30.72 -0.71
C GLY A 33 10.22 -29.63 0.35
N GLU A 34 9.37 -29.76 1.38
CA GLU A 34 9.29 -28.84 2.51
C GLU A 34 10.01 -29.42 3.73
N THR A 35 10.90 -28.64 4.34
CA THR A 35 11.64 -29.04 5.55
C THR A 35 11.35 -28.08 6.70
N VAL A 36 11.03 -28.64 7.87
CA VAL A 36 10.88 -27.88 9.12
C VAL A 36 12.20 -27.92 9.90
N LEU A 37 12.87 -26.78 9.98
CA LEU A 37 14.14 -26.57 10.68
C LEU A 37 13.96 -26.05 12.12
N GLY A 38 12.74 -25.59 12.44
CA GLY A 38 12.37 -25.06 13.74
C GLY A 38 11.92 -26.11 14.74
N GLU A 39 12.22 -25.85 16.00
CA GLU A 39 11.92 -26.71 17.14
C GLU A 39 11.16 -25.91 18.22
N GLU A 40 10.11 -26.53 18.75
CA GLU A 40 9.25 -25.99 19.80
C GLU A 40 9.89 -26.24 21.17
N ALA A 41 10.86 -25.40 21.53
CA ALA A 41 11.70 -25.61 22.71
C ALA A 41 11.01 -25.18 24.01
N HIS A 42 11.13 -26.01 25.04
CA HIS A 42 10.67 -25.69 26.40
C HIS A 42 11.68 -24.76 27.10
N ILE A 43 11.18 -23.65 27.65
CA ILE A 43 11.95 -22.76 28.52
C ILE A 43 12.26 -23.48 29.84
N ILE A 44 11.24 -24.07 30.48
CA ILE A 44 11.36 -24.99 31.61
C ILE A 44 11.10 -26.41 31.12
N ALA A 45 12.08 -27.30 31.21
CA ALA A 45 11.96 -28.65 30.69
C ALA A 45 10.84 -29.47 31.35
N ARG A 46 10.30 -30.40 30.57
CA ARG A 46 9.31 -31.37 31.03
C ARG A 46 9.82 -32.26 32.16
N SER A 47 11.08 -32.65 32.15
CA SER A 47 11.69 -33.46 33.21
C SER A 47 12.27 -32.56 34.31
N PRO A 48 12.12 -32.88 35.61
CA PRO A 48 12.77 -32.12 36.68
C PRO A 48 14.30 -32.11 36.54
N LEU A 49 14.87 -33.18 35.97
CA LEU A 49 16.31 -33.32 35.71
C LEU A 49 16.74 -32.72 34.35
N GLY A 50 15.76 -32.29 33.55
CA GLY A 50 15.97 -31.65 32.26
C GLY A 50 16.52 -30.22 32.39
N PRO A 51 16.84 -29.58 31.26
CA PRO A 51 17.25 -28.18 31.22
C PRO A 51 16.28 -27.25 31.96
N ARG A 52 16.77 -26.56 33.00
CA ARG A 52 15.97 -25.65 33.83
C ARG A 52 14.73 -26.29 34.48
N GLY A 53 14.65 -27.63 34.55
CA GLY A 53 13.49 -28.36 35.06
C GLY A 53 13.21 -28.17 36.56
N ALA A 54 14.18 -27.61 37.30
CA ALA A 54 14.07 -27.23 38.70
C ALA A 54 13.83 -25.72 38.91
N ASP A 55 13.85 -24.92 37.83
CA ASP A 55 13.96 -23.45 37.91
C ASP A 55 12.59 -22.73 37.80
N GLY A 56 11.48 -23.46 37.83
CA GLY A 56 10.17 -22.84 37.69
C GLY A 56 8.97 -23.78 37.74
N ASP A 57 7.80 -23.17 37.59
CA ASP A 57 6.52 -23.87 37.54
C ASP A 57 6.42 -24.79 36.32
N ARG A 58 5.87 -25.99 36.56
CA ARG A 58 5.68 -27.07 35.58
C ARG A 58 4.22 -27.54 35.53
N THR A 59 3.29 -26.72 36.03
CA THR A 59 1.84 -26.97 35.89
C THR A 59 1.40 -26.99 34.43
N ASP A 60 1.90 -26.05 33.62
CA ASP A 60 1.61 -25.94 32.18
C ASP A 60 2.88 -26.00 31.32
N VAL A 61 3.55 -27.16 31.34
CA VAL A 61 4.82 -27.36 30.60
C VAL A 61 4.65 -27.12 29.11
N ASP A 62 3.54 -27.55 28.51
CA ASP A 62 3.28 -27.43 27.08
C ASP A 62 2.54 -26.13 26.72
N GLY A 63 2.41 -25.22 27.69
CA GLY A 63 1.78 -23.93 27.55
C GLY A 63 2.59 -22.99 26.68
N TYR A 64 1.90 -22.14 25.93
CA TYR A 64 2.54 -21.13 25.09
C TYR A 64 3.56 -20.28 25.86
N ALA A 65 3.27 -19.90 27.10
CA ALA A 65 4.18 -19.09 27.92
C ALA A 65 5.52 -19.78 28.23
N ASN A 66 5.55 -21.11 28.24
CA ASN A 66 6.75 -21.92 28.50
C ASN A 66 7.48 -22.36 27.23
N LEU A 67 7.02 -21.96 26.04
CA LEU A 67 7.66 -22.35 24.77
C LEU A 67 8.33 -21.16 24.10
N ILE A 68 9.46 -21.42 23.44
CA ILE A 68 10.20 -20.51 22.56
C ILE A 68 10.54 -21.26 21.27
N LEU A 69 10.43 -20.59 20.12
CA LEU A 69 10.71 -21.20 18.84
C LEU A 69 12.16 -20.95 18.41
N LEU A 70 12.93 -22.02 18.16
CA LEU A 70 14.36 -21.94 17.84
C LEU A 70 14.69 -22.80 16.62
N CYS A 71 15.80 -22.51 15.93
CA CYS A 71 16.38 -23.49 15.01
C CYS A 71 17.08 -24.60 15.80
N SER A 72 17.25 -25.77 15.20
CA SER A 72 17.93 -26.92 15.82
C SER A 72 19.29 -26.58 16.45
N MET A 73 20.05 -25.70 15.81
CA MET A 73 21.34 -25.24 16.33
C MET A 73 21.23 -24.43 17.61
N ASP A 74 20.32 -23.45 17.67
CA ASP A 74 20.14 -22.61 18.85
C ASP A 74 19.40 -23.38 19.96
N HIS A 75 18.48 -24.28 19.62
CA HIS A 75 17.85 -25.17 20.59
C HIS A 75 18.90 -26.04 21.31
N LYS A 76 19.82 -26.67 20.57
CA LYS A 76 20.92 -27.44 21.17
C LYS A 76 21.81 -26.59 22.07
N ARG A 77 22.08 -25.33 21.71
CA ARG A 77 22.88 -24.39 22.52
C ARG A 77 22.20 -24.07 23.85
N VAL A 78 20.91 -23.73 23.83
CA VAL A 78 20.19 -23.35 25.07
C VAL A 78 20.07 -24.51 26.04
N ASP A 79 19.92 -25.74 25.55
CA ASP A 79 19.82 -26.92 26.39
C ASP A 79 21.17 -27.38 26.97
N SER A 80 22.24 -27.18 26.21
CA SER A 80 23.60 -27.56 26.63
C SER A 80 24.24 -26.56 27.60
N GLN A 81 23.90 -25.27 27.50
CA GLN A 81 24.56 -24.19 28.26
C GLN A 81 23.59 -23.51 29.24
N ARG A 82 23.04 -24.30 30.16
CA ARG A 82 21.96 -23.89 31.09
C ARG A 82 22.30 -22.65 31.93
N SER A 83 23.56 -22.54 32.38
CA SER A 83 24.03 -21.38 33.15
C SER A 83 24.04 -20.07 32.36
N ARG A 84 24.25 -20.16 31.04
CA ARG A 84 24.24 -19.01 30.13
C ARG A 84 22.83 -18.62 29.71
N TYR A 85 21.95 -19.62 29.51
CA TYR A 85 20.59 -19.43 29.03
C TYR A 85 19.60 -19.78 30.14
N SER A 86 19.42 -18.86 31.07
CA SER A 86 18.44 -18.97 32.16
C SER A 86 17.00 -18.90 31.62
N ALA A 87 16.04 -19.38 32.40
CA ALA A 87 14.62 -19.28 32.04
C ALA A 87 14.16 -17.83 31.85
N GLU A 88 14.64 -16.92 32.69
CA GLU A 88 14.39 -15.48 32.57
C GLU A 88 14.92 -14.92 31.26
N TRP A 89 16.17 -15.25 30.91
CA TRP A 89 16.77 -14.80 29.66
C TRP A 89 15.98 -15.29 28.44
N LEU A 90 15.54 -16.56 28.44
CA LEU A 90 14.75 -17.11 27.33
C LEU A 90 13.38 -16.43 27.20
N ARG A 91 12.71 -16.13 28.33
CA ARG A 91 11.45 -15.37 28.31
C ARG A 91 11.65 -13.95 27.76
N ALA A 92 12.71 -13.27 28.20
CA ALA A 92 13.05 -11.95 27.68
C ALA A 92 13.36 -12.01 26.18
N LYS A 93 14.14 -13.02 25.74
CA LYS A 93 14.50 -13.19 24.33
C LYS A 93 13.29 -13.50 23.46
N LYS A 94 12.35 -14.31 23.94
CA LYS A 94 11.07 -14.55 23.29
C LYS A 94 10.28 -13.24 23.12
N ALA A 95 10.12 -12.46 24.19
CA ALA A 95 9.36 -11.21 24.14
C ALA A 95 9.99 -10.19 23.17
N GLU A 96 11.33 -10.04 23.22
CA GLU A 96 12.09 -9.24 22.24
C GLU A 96 11.88 -9.76 20.81
N HIS A 97 11.84 -11.09 20.64
CA HIS A 97 11.66 -11.69 19.34
C HIS A 97 10.30 -11.39 18.74
N GLU A 98 9.23 -11.67 19.48
CA GLU A 98 7.85 -11.47 19.04
C GLU A 98 7.55 -9.99 18.82
N LYS A 99 8.11 -9.09 19.64
CA LYS A 99 8.01 -7.64 19.39
C LYS A 99 8.64 -7.23 18.07
N TRP A 100 9.86 -7.69 17.78
CA TRP A 100 10.50 -7.43 16.48
C TRP A 100 9.67 -7.99 15.32
N ALA A 101 9.05 -9.14 15.52
CA ALA A 101 8.27 -9.80 14.48
C ALA A 101 7.00 -9.00 14.15
N ASP A 102 6.29 -8.54 15.19
CA ASP A 102 5.13 -7.66 15.08
C ASP A 102 5.50 -6.30 14.46
N ASP A 103 6.60 -5.69 14.91
CA ASP A 103 7.05 -4.39 14.41
C ASP A 103 7.40 -4.43 12.91
N ARG A 104 7.80 -5.59 12.37
CA ARG A 104 7.99 -5.78 10.91
C ARG A 104 6.71 -5.84 10.10
N LEU A 105 5.58 -6.20 10.72
CA LEU A 105 4.27 -6.21 10.06
C LEU A 105 3.46 -4.94 10.30
N ARG A 106 4.02 -3.93 10.98
CA ARG A 106 3.39 -2.61 11.10
C ARG A 106 3.38 -1.92 9.75
N PHE A 107 2.38 -2.26 8.95
CA PHE A 107 2.04 -1.59 7.72
C PHE A 107 1.78 -0.12 8.02
N GLN A 108 2.64 0.76 7.49
CA GLN A 108 2.26 2.16 7.42
C GLN A 108 1.23 2.29 6.30
N PRO A 109 0.03 2.83 6.57
CA PRO A 109 -0.98 2.99 5.54
C PRO A 109 -0.44 3.87 4.42
N ILE A 110 -0.59 3.41 3.17
CA ILE A 110 -0.24 4.21 2.00
C ILE A 110 -1.14 5.45 2.00
N ARG A 111 -0.51 6.62 1.90
CA ARG A 111 -1.19 7.93 1.89
C ARG A 111 -0.60 8.81 0.81
N LEU A 112 -1.48 9.52 0.10
CA LEU A 112 -1.10 10.55 -0.85
C LEU A 112 -1.17 11.91 -0.16
N GLN A 113 -0.03 12.58 0.01
CA GLN A 113 0.08 13.88 0.67
C GLN A 113 0.07 15.01 -0.37
N LYS A 114 -0.70 16.06 -0.08
CA LYS A 114 -0.78 17.29 -0.88
C LYS A 114 0.60 17.94 -0.99
N GLY A 115 0.95 18.48 -2.16
CA GLY A 115 2.17 19.28 -2.33
C GLY A 115 2.02 20.68 -1.72
N ASP A 116 3.13 21.28 -1.27
CA ASP A 116 3.14 22.58 -0.60
C ASP A 116 2.56 23.71 -1.47
N ASP A 117 2.84 23.69 -2.79
CA ASP A 117 2.41 24.72 -3.75
C ASP A 117 1.22 24.29 -4.62
N GLU A 118 0.54 23.20 -4.27
CA GLU A 118 -0.51 22.61 -5.11
C GLU A 118 -1.67 23.58 -5.41
N ASP A 119 -2.00 24.47 -4.46
CA ASP A 119 -3.07 25.46 -4.64
C ASP A 119 -2.67 26.61 -5.58
N ALA A 120 -1.37 26.85 -5.76
CA ALA A 120 -0.86 27.89 -6.64
C ALA A 120 -0.80 27.44 -8.12
N VAL A 121 -0.91 26.12 -8.39
CA VAL A 121 -0.90 25.59 -9.76
C VAL A 121 -2.24 25.92 -10.44
N PRO A 122 -2.27 26.77 -11.49
CA PRO A 122 -3.52 27.19 -12.11
C PRO A 122 -4.21 26.03 -12.85
N LEU A 123 -5.54 26.05 -12.87
CA LEU A 123 -6.34 25.24 -13.78
C LEU A 123 -6.33 25.91 -15.16
N MET A 124 -5.82 25.21 -16.17
CA MET A 124 -5.72 25.73 -17.53
C MET A 124 -6.85 25.17 -18.40
N PRO A 125 -7.45 25.97 -19.29
CA PRO A 125 -8.43 25.46 -20.24
C PRO A 125 -7.78 24.42 -21.17
N MET A 126 -8.45 23.29 -21.37
CA MET A 126 -8.04 22.26 -22.31
C MET A 126 -8.96 22.33 -23.53
N ILE A 127 -8.41 22.78 -24.65
CA ILE A 127 -9.17 23.05 -25.87
C ILE A 127 -8.94 22.00 -26.95
N THR A 128 -7.91 21.16 -26.78
CA THR A 128 -7.60 20.05 -27.66
C THR A 128 -7.49 18.73 -26.91
N GLY A 129 -7.72 17.62 -27.62
CA GLY A 129 -7.46 16.28 -27.07
C GLY A 129 -5.98 16.03 -26.74
N GLU A 130 -5.06 16.79 -27.36
CA GLU A 130 -3.65 16.80 -27.00
C GLU A 130 -3.42 17.44 -25.62
N ASP A 131 -4.11 18.54 -25.28
CA ASP A 131 -4.00 19.17 -23.95
C ASP A 131 -4.38 18.16 -22.84
N VAL A 132 -5.46 17.42 -23.05
CA VAL A 132 -5.92 16.37 -22.12
C VAL A 132 -4.90 15.26 -22.02
N TRP A 133 -4.38 14.78 -23.16
CA TRP A 133 -3.34 13.76 -23.22
C TRP A 133 -2.10 14.16 -22.41
N HIS A 134 -1.60 15.38 -22.56
CA HIS A 134 -0.43 15.88 -21.81
C HIS A 134 -0.65 15.90 -20.29
N VAL A 135 -1.89 16.17 -19.84
CA VAL A 135 -2.22 16.14 -18.41
C VAL A 135 -2.31 14.73 -17.86
N ILE A 136 -2.98 13.80 -18.56
CA ILE A 136 -3.23 12.43 -18.08
C ILE A 136 -2.03 11.50 -18.26
N ASN A 137 -1.22 11.71 -19.29
CA ASN A 137 -0.13 10.79 -19.64
C ASN A 137 0.93 10.72 -18.54
N GLY A 138 1.28 9.50 -18.09
CA GLY A 138 2.24 9.28 -17.02
C GLY A 138 1.81 9.81 -15.64
N ALA A 139 0.54 10.17 -15.45
CA ALA A 139 0.00 10.45 -14.12
C ALA A 139 -0.26 9.13 -13.38
N GLY A 140 0.13 9.06 -12.10
CA GLY A 140 -0.11 7.87 -11.26
C GLY A 140 -1.48 7.88 -10.58
N PHE A 141 -2.12 9.05 -10.48
CA PHE A 141 -3.44 9.22 -9.90
C PHE A 141 -4.26 10.24 -10.70
N PHE A 142 -5.58 10.10 -10.63
CA PHE A 142 -6.54 10.91 -11.37
C PHE A 142 -7.53 11.54 -10.39
N GLN A 143 -7.54 12.87 -10.35
CA GLN A 143 -8.54 13.67 -9.64
C GLN A 143 -9.51 14.23 -10.67
N MET A 144 -10.56 13.47 -10.96
CA MET A 144 -11.62 13.85 -11.89
C MET A 144 -12.78 14.47 -11.10
N ARG A 145 -13.04 15.76 -11.31
CA ARG A 145 -14.17 16.45 -10.68
C ARG A 145 -15.33 16.53 -11.69
N PRO A 146 -16.42 15.77 -11.50
CA PRO A 146 -17.61 15.88 -12.33
C PRO A 146 -18.32 17.21 -12.07
N LEU A 147 -19.32 17.50 -12.91
CA LEU A 147 -20.20 18.65 -12.72
C LEU A 147 -20.86 18.60 -11.34
N GLN A 148 -20.98 19.78 -10.72
CA GLN A 148 -21.60 19.92 -9.41
C GLN A 148 -23.07 20.32 -9.57
N GLY A 149 -23.95 19.67 -8.81
CA GLY A 149 -25.39 19.99 -8.77
C GLY A 149 -26.27 19.00 -9.54
N HIS A 150 -27.59 19.20 -9.44
CA HIS A 150 -28.62 18.37 -10.09
C HIS A 150 -29.16 19.05 -11.36
N GLY A 151 -28.26 19.52 -12.22
CA GLY A 151 -28.58 20.23 -13.45
C GLY A 151 -29.18 19.33 -14.54
N ASP A 152 -28.97 19.71 -15.79
CA ASP A 152 -29.38 18.92 -16.96
C ASP A 152 -28.73 17.52 -16.93
N PRO A 153 -29.52 16.42 -16.91
CA PRO A 153 -28.99 15.07 -16.96
C PRO A 153 -28.09 14.82 -18.17
N SER A 154 -28.42 15.36 -19.34
CA SER A 154 -27.60 15.16 -20.55
C SER A 154 -26.22 15.80 -20.44
N ALA A 155 -26.13 16.97 -19.80
CA ALA A 155 -24.85 17.63 -19.51
C ALA A 155 -24.01 16.84 -18.49
N SER A 156 -24.66 16.31 -17.45
CA SER A 156 -24.00 15.51 -16.41
C SER A 156 -23.48 14.19 -16.96
N ASP A 157 -24.30 13.49 -17.76
CA ASP A 157 -23.93 12.22 -18.40
C ASP A 157 -22.75 12.40 -19.36
N ALA A 158 -22.77 13.45 -20.20
CA ALA A 158 -21.67 13.75 -21.11
C ALA A 158 -20.36 14.10 -20.36
N ALA A 159 -20.47 14.85 -19.26
CA ALA A 159 -19.32 15.18 -18.41
C ALA A 159 -18.71 13.92 -17.78
N ASP A 160 -19.53 13.03 -17.24
CA ASP A 160 -19.09 11.79 -16.63
C ASP A 160 -18.46 10.83 -17.66
N GLU A 161 -19.05 10.70 -18.84
CA GLU A 161 -18.51 9.90 -19.95
C GLU A 161 -17.13 10.40 -20.40
N PHE A 162 -16.97 11.73 -20.53
CA PHE A 162 -15.69 12.32 -20.88
C PHE A 162 -14.63 12.06 -19.79
N LEU A 163 -14.97 12.28 -18.52
CA LEU A 163 -14.03 12.06 -17.41
C LEU A 163 -13.64 10.59 -17.28
N GLN A 164 -14.57 9.67 -17.51
CA GLN A 164 -14.30 8.25 -17.56
C GLN A 164 -13.33 7.92 -18.70
N THR A 165 -13.61 8.39 -19.91
CA THR A 165 -12.75 8.17 -21.09
C THR A 165 -11.33 8.72 -20.86
N ALA A 166 -11.20 9.94 -20.33
CA ALA A 166 -9.91 10.55 -20.02
C ALA A 166 -9.13 9.76 -18.95
N ARG A 167 -9.84 9.23 -17.94
CA ARG A 167 -9.22 8.38 -16.92
C ARG A 167 -8.74 7.05 -17.51
N GLU A 168 -9.55 6.38 -18.31
CA GLU A 168 -9.20 5.11 -18.94
C GLU A 168 -7.96 5.25 -19.83
N TYR A 169 -7.90 6.33 -20.63
CA TYR A 169 -6.69 6.64 -21.40
C TYR A 169 -5.48 6.96 -20.53
N GLY A 170 -5.67 7.66 -19.42
CA GLY A 170 -4.61 7.93 -18.47
C GLY A 170 -4.04 6.67 -17.82
N GLU A 171 -4.91 5.75 -17.40
CA GLU A 171 -4.52 4.45 -16.82
C GLU A 171 -3.79 3.55 -17.83
N LEU A 172 -4.12 3.68 -19.12
CA LEU A 172 -3.51 2.91 -20.21
C LEU A 172 -2.39 3.67 -20.96
N ALA A 173 -2.03 4.88 -20.53
CA ALA A 173 -1.21 5.78 -21.34
C ALA A 173 0.14 5.16 -21.75
N GLY A 174 0.83 4.49 -20.82
CA GLY A 174 2.11 3.81 -21.13
C GLY A 174 1.96 2.68 -22.15
N VAL A 175 0.87 1.90 -22.09
CA VAL A 175 0.60 0.83 -23.07
C VAL A 175 0.33 1.42 -24.46
N ILE A 176 -0.37 2.55 -24.51
CA ILE A 176 -0.69 3.26 -25.76
C ILE A 176 0.57 3.90 -26.36
N GLU A 177 1.45 4.46 -25.54
CA GLU A 177 2.75 4.98 -25.99
C GLU A 177 3.62 3.87 -26.58
N ASP A 178 3.67 2.71 -25.91
CA ASP A 178 4.42 1.54 -26.37
C ASP A 178 3.86 0.96 -27.69
N ALA A 179 2.55 1.07 -27.93
CA ALA A 179 1.91 0.68 -29.18
C ALA A 179 2.32 1.59 -30.37
N GLY A 180 2.59 2.86 -30.09
CA GLY A 180 3.25 3.80 -30.99
C GLY A 180 2.42 5.04 -31.37
N PHE A 181 3.01 5.90 -32.21
CA PHE A 181 2.46 7.24 -32.51
C PHE A 181 1.06 7.26 -33.15
N LYS A 182 0.60 6.15 -33.76
CA LYS A 182 -0.75 6.10 -34.34
C LYS A 182 -1.81 5.94 -33.25
N ASP A 183 -1.53 5.13 -32.24
CA ASP A 183 -2.44 4.85 -31.13
C ASP A 183 -2.56 6.05 -30.20
N VAL A 184 -1.44 6.73 -29.92
CA VAL A 184 -1.46 8.03 -29.22
C VAL A 184 -2.35 9.04 -29.95
N ARG A 185 -2.21 9.16 -31.28
CA ARG A 185 -3.06 10.06 -32.08
C ARG A 185 -4.53 9.62 -32.10
N ALA A 186 -4.81 8.32 -32.03
CA ALA A 186 -6.19 7.83 -31.96
C ALA A 186 -6.84 8.21 -30.62
N ALA A 187 -6.12 8.05 -29.51
CA ALA A 187 -6.55 8.49 -28.19
C ALA A 187 -6.81 10.01 -28.14
N GLN A 188 -5.87 10.81 -28.65
CA GLN A 188 -6.03 12.27 -28.74
C GLN A 188 -7.26 12.67 -29.57
N ARG A 189 -7.59 11.96 -30.64
CA ARG A 189 -8.80 12.23 -31.45
C ARG A 189 -10.08 11.91 -30.69
N GLN A 190 -10.14 10.78 -30.00
CA GLN A 190 -11.31 10.44 -29.20
C GLN A 190 -11.52 11.43 -28.04
N LEU A 191 -10.44 11.89 -27.41
CA LEU A 191 -10.50 12.98 -26.43
C LEU A 191 -10.98 14.29 -27.06
N GLN A 192 -10.54 14.61 -28.28
CA GLN A 192 -11.00 15.79 -29.02
C GLN A 192 -12.51 15.73 -29.32
N ASP A 193 -13.01 14.57 -29.73
CA ASP A 193 -14.44 14.37 -30.00
C ASP A 193 -15.26 14.59 -28.73
N GLY A 194 -14.78 14.07 -27.59
CA GLY A 194 -15.39 14.31 -26.28
C GLY A 194 -15.42 15.78 -25.86
N ILE A 195 -14.30 16.52 -26.01
CA ILE A 195 -14.27 17.98 -25.76
C ILE A 195 -15.29 18.70 -26.63
N THR A 196 -15.37 18.34 -27.91
CA THR A 196 -16.26 19.01 -28.86
C THR A 196 -17.73 18.79 -28.49
N GLY A 197 -18.10 17.56 -28.08
CA GLY A 197 -19.45 17.25 -27.60
C GLY A 197 -19.82 18.01 -26.32
N LEU A 198 -18.86 18.23 -25.42
CA LEU A 198 -19.08 19.05 -24.22
C LEU A 198 -19.38 20.52 -24.56
N TRP A 199 -18.75 21.09 -25.60
CA TRP A 199 -19.01 22.47 -26.01
C TRP A 199 -20.44 22.70 -26.52
N GLU A 200 -21.05 21.69 -27.16
CA GLU A 200 -22.45 21.74 -27.59
C GLU A 200 -23.42 21.90 -26.41
N LEU A 201 -23.00 21.49 -25.22
CA LEU A 201 -23.73 21.58 -23.96
C LEU A 201 -23.26 22.75 -23.08
N HIS A 202 -22.45 23.67 -23.63
CA HIS A 202 -21.86 24.80 -22.92
C HIS A 202 -21.00 24.40 -21.71
N LEU A 203 -20.30 23.27 -21.82
CA LEU A 203 -19.38 22.74 -20.83
C LEU A 203 -17.94 22.91 -21.28
N PHE A 204 -17.05 23.22 -20.34
CA PHE A 204 -15.65 23.48 -20.61
C PHE A 204 -14.76 22.65 -19.70
N VAL A 205 -13.66 22.15 -20.26
CA VAL A 205 -12.72 21.28 -19.57
C VAL A 205 -11.49 22.09 -19.14
N PHE A 206 -11.13 21.95 -17.87
CA PHE A 206 -9.93 22.53 -17.29
C PHE A 206 -9.05 21.45 -16.69
N GLY A 207 -7.74 21.61 -16.82
CA GLY A 207 -6.77 20.63 -16.39
C GLY A 207 -5.57 21.24 -15.71
N ARG A 208 -4.94 20.48 -14.82
CA ARG A 208 -3.60 20.76 -14.30
C ARG A 208 -2.91 19.47 -13.88
N ARG A 209 -1.58 19.50 -13.88
CA ARG A 209 -0.74 18.42 -13.36
C ARG A 209 -0.18 18.83 -12.00
N LEU A 210 -0.44 18.02 -10.99
CA LEU A 210 0.01 18.25 -9.62
C LEU A 210 1.10 17.24 -9.27
N THR A 211 2.02 17.63 -8.38
CA THR A 211 2.97 16.70 -7.78
C THR A 211 2.60 16.50 -6.32
N ARG A 212 2.32 15.25 -5.94
CA ARG A 212 2.02 14.85 -4.57
C ARG A 212 3.05 13.85 -4.08
N THR A 213 3.11 13.63 -2.78
CA THR A 213 4.06 12.68 -2.19
C THR A 213 3.31 11.43 -1.72
N LEU A 214 3.64 10.28 -2.29
CA LEU A 214 3.18 8.98 -1.80
C LEU A 214 4.01 8.60 -0.58
N THR A 215 3.38 8.32 0.55
CA THR A 215 4.00 7.98 1.83
C THR A 215 3.39 6.70 2.40
N GLY A 216 4.08 6.04 3.33
CA GLY A 216 3.66 4.76 3.89
C GLY A 216 4.13 3.57 3.05
N GLY A 217 3.58 2.39 3.33
CA GLY A 217 4.09 1.13 2.78
C GLY A 217 5.50 0.79 3.29
N GLU A 218 6.23 0.00 2.51
CA GLU A 218 7.63 -0.36 2.77
C GLU A 218 8.63 0.53 2.01
N ALA A 219 8.16 1.31 1.04
CA ALA A 219 8.99 2.16 0.19
C ALA A 219 9.21 3.54 0.81
N PRO A 220 10.36 4.20 0.53
CA PRO A 220 10.57 5.60 0.88
C PRO A 220 9.50 6.52 0.24
N PRO A 221 9.23 7.70 0.83
CA PRO A 221 8.37 8.70 0.20
C PRO A 221 8.81 9.01 -1.22
N MET A 222 7.87 8.97 -2.16
CA MET A 222 8.15 9.20 -3.58
C MET A 222 7.20 10.23 -4.19
N PRO A 223 7.70 11.13 -5.07
CA PRO A 223 6.83 12.03 -5.80
C PRO A 223 6.00 11.25 -6.81
N VAL A 224 4.74 11.64 -6.97
CA VAL A 224 3.82 11.09 -7.97
C VAL A 224 3.06 12.22 -8.64
N ALA A 225 2.92 12.14 -9.96
CA ALA A 225 2.10 13.04 -10.73
C ALA A 225 0.62 12.70 -10.58
N VAL A 226 -0.21 13.70 -10.35
CA VAL A 226 -1.67 13.59 -10.29
C VAL A 226 -2.26 14.46 -11.39
N ALA A 227 -3.03 13.84 -12.28
CA ALA A 227 -3.83 14.54 -13.27
C ALA A 227 -5.10 15.06 -12.60
N SER A 228 -5.33 16.36 -12.64
CA SER A 228 -6.55 16.98 -12.11
C SER A 228 -7.34 17.55 -13.27
N ILE A 229 -8.49 16.94 -13.58
CA ILE A 229 -9.40 17.41 -14.63
C ILE A 229 -10.72 17.82 -13.99
N VAL A 230 -11.22 18.95 -14.43
CA VAL A 230 -12.43 19.57 -13.93
C VAL A 230 -13.29 19.99 -15.12
N ILE A 231 -14.57 19.66 -15.07
CA ILE A 231 -15.56 20.21 -16.00
C ILE A 231 -16.36 21.30 -15.28
N MET A 232 -16.62 22.39 -15.98
CA MET A 232 -17.37 23.55 -15.48
C MET A 232 -18.40 24.00 -16.52
N HIS A 233 -19.53 24.53 -16.04
CA HIS A 233 -20.45 25.30 -16.87
C HIS A 233 -19.85 26.67 -17.21
N ALA A 234 -20.28 27.26 -18.33
CA ALA A 234 -19.89 28.62 -18.74
C ALA A 234 -19.97 29.66 -17.59
N ASP A 235 -20.99 29.58 -16.74
CA ASP A 235 -21.20 30.52 -15.63
C ASP A 235 -20.18 30.31 -14.49
N GLU A 236 -19.82 29.06 -14.19
CA GLU A 236 -18.76 28.75 -13.22
C GLU A 236 -17.38 29.19 -13.77
N VAL A 237 -17.17 29.07 -15.08
CA VAL A 237 -15.94 29.55 -15.74
C VAL A 237 -15.77 31.06 -15.56
N LYS A 238 -16.82 31.87 -15.76
CA LYS A 238 -16.76 33.33 -15.56
C LYS A 238 -16.40 33.69 -14.12
N ALA A 239 -17.01 33.00 -13.15
CA ALA A 239 -16.70 33.17 -11.74
C ALA A 239 -15.26 32.74 -11.39
N HIS A 240 -14.73 31.71 -12.07
CA HIS A 240 -13.38 31.21 -11.88
C HIS A 240 -12.31 32.11 -12.51
N LEU A 241 -12.59 32.69 -13.68
CA LEU A 241 -11.68 33.57 -14.41
C LEU A 241 -11.70 35.03 -13.92
N GLY A 242 -12.62 35.38 -13.02
CA GLY A 242 -12.68 36.71 -12.41
C GLY A 242 -13.10 37.82 -13.38
N GLU A 243 -14.03 37.53 -14.29
CA GLU A 243 -14.74 38.61 -14.98
C GLU A 243 -15.74 39.24 -14.01
N ASP A 244 -15.24 40.17 -13.19
CA ASP A 244 -16.08 41.23 -12.64
C ASP A 244 -16.74 41.94 -13.82
N ASP A 245 -18.06 42.07 -13.70
CA ASP A 245 -18.97 42.85 -14.54
C ASP A 245 -18.34 44.21 -14.92
N THR A 246 -17.60 44.26 -16.04
CA THR A 246 -17.23 45.52 -16.69
C THR A 246 -18.40 45.96 -17.57
N GLY A 247 -19.53 46.20 -16.90
CA GLY A 247 -20.63 46.96 -17.45
C GLY A 247 -20.21 48.42 -17.63
N SER A 248 -20.14 48.86 -18.89
CA SER A 248 -20.29 50.25 -19.30
C SER A 248 -20.95 50.29 -20.67
#